data_AF-A0A1L9BE82-F1
#
_entry.id   AF-A0A1L9BE82-F1
#
_cell.length_a   1.000
_cell.length_b   1.000
_cell.length_c   1.000
_cell.angle_alpha   90.00
_cell.angle_beta   90.00
_cell.angle_gamma   90.00
#
_symmetry.space_group_name_H-M   'P 1'
#
loop_
_entity.id
_entity.type
_entity.pdbx_description
1 polymer ?
#
loop_
_entity_poly.entity_id
_entity_poly.type
_entity_poly.pdbx_seq_one_letter_code
_entity_poly.pdbx_strand_id
1 'polypeptide(L)'
;MALAAGLVLLLWPRAPDPLETGATPGESLLFSNGQDLSANAIAYPMPETPFKEQRKPPCMPELEVEVRGGCWILHTKTAPCPRSSAEYQGKCYVPVKKPDPVPRSIQP
;
A
#
# COMPACT_ATOMS: atom_id res chain seq x y z
N MET A 1 -10.02 51.73 -42.38
CA MET A 1 -9.16 51.39 -43.53
C MET A 1 -7.85 50.82 -43.00
N ALA A 2 -7.32 49.80 -43.68
CA ALA A 2 -6.03 49.11 -43.50
C ALA A 2 -6.08 47.73 -42.81
N LEU A 3 -5.56 46.75 -43.56
CA LEU A 3 -5.56 45.30 -43.43
C LEU A 3 -4.30 44.80 -42.71
N ALA A 4 -4.39 43.63 -42.06
CA ALA A 4 -3.35 42.58 -42.02
C ALA A 4 -3.97 41.33 -41.36
N ALA A 5 -4.27 40.25 -42.09
CA ALA A 5 -3.36 39.13 -42.37
C ALA A 5 -2.66 38.67 -41.06
N GLY A 6 -3.01 37.54 -40.45
CA GLY A 6 -2.89 36.20 -41.00
C GLY A 6 -1.80 35.45 -40.20
N LEU A 7 -2.09 34.19 -39.84
CA LEU A 7 -1.18 33.21 -39.24
C LEU A 7 -0.65 33.47 -37.81
N VAL A 8 -1.48 33.26 -36.78
CA VAL A 8 -0.99 32.80 -35.45
C VAL A 8 -1.91 31.70 -34.91
N LEU A 9 -2.12 30.63 -35.68
CA LEU A 9 -2.69 29.38 -35.18
C LEU A 9 -1.68 28.23 -35.15
N LEU A 10 -0.39 28.52 -35.39
CA LEU A 10 0.69 27.52 -35.39
C LEU A 10 1.48 27.46 -34.07
N LEU A 11 1.08 28.22 -33.05
CA LEU A 11 1.69 28.20 -31.71
C LEU A 11 0.77 27.56 -30.66
N TRP A 12 -0.12 26.64 -31.07
CA TRP A 12 -0.70 25.73 -30.11
C TRP A 12 0.38 24.69 -29.75
N PRO A 13 0.78 24.54 -28.48
CA PRO A 13 1.57 23.39 -28.09
C PRO A 13 0.78 22.17 -28.48
N ARG A 14 1.35 21.31 -29.32
CA ARG A 14 0.82 19.96 -29.50
C ARG A 14 0.68 19.38 -28.09
N ALA A 15 -0.54 19.02 -27.72
CA ALA A 15 -0.71 18.11 -26.59
C ALA A 15 0.20 16.91 -26.89
N PRO A 16 1.05 16.46 -25.97
CA PRO A 16 1.78 15.22 -26.15
C PRO A 16 0.74 14.16 -26.44
N ASP A 17 0.91 13.41 -27.54
CA ASP A 17 0.13 12.20 -27.78
C ASP A 17 0.12 11.40 -26.48
N PRO A 18 -1.04 10.87 -26.02
CA PRO A 18 -1.03 9.85 -25.00
C PRO A 18 -0.19 8.74 -25.59
N LEU A 19 1.03 8.61 -25.10
CA LEU A 19 1.89 7.49 -25.39
C LEU A 19 1.04 6.29 -25.01
N GLU A 20 0.49 5.60 -26.02
CA GLU A 20 0.06 4.21 -25.95
C GLU A 20 1.33 3.41 -25.64
N THR A 21 1.76 3.57 -24.39
CA THR A 21 2.66 2.66 -23.73
C THR A 21 1.77 1.47 -23.47
N GLY A 22 1.92 0.45 -24.31
CA GLY A 22 1.49 -0.90 -23.99
C GLY A 22 2.03 -1.21 -22.60
N ALA A 23 1.19 -0.99 -21.59
CA ALA A 23 1.50 -1.31 -20.22
C ALA A 23 1.47 -2.83 -20.16
N THR A 24 2.65 -3.43 -20.30
CA THR A 24 2.94 -4.69 -19.63
C THR A 24 2.35 -4.59 -18.22
N PRO A 25 1.54 -5.55 -17.73
CA PRO A 25 0.96 -5.52 -16.38
C PRO A 25 2.07 -5.62 -15.32
N GLY A 26 2.83 -4.54 -15.15
CA GLY A 26 3.99 -4.41 -14.29
C GLY A 26 3.64 -3.42 -13.19
N GLU A 27 3.33 -4.00 -12.02
CA GLU A 27 3.50 -3.41 -10.70
C GLU A 27 3.12 -1.92 -10.59
N SER A 28 1.83 -1.66 -10.39
CA SER A 28 1.38 -0.36 -9.91
C SER A 28 2.07 -0.07 -8.59
N LEU A 29 2.99 0.91 -8.58
CA LEU A 29 3.65 1.37 -7.38
C LEU A 29 2.59 1.92 -6.41
N LEU A 30 2.40 1.24 -5.29
CA LEU A 30 1.49 1.68 -4.24
C LEU A 30 2.18 2.78 -3.41
N PHE A 31 1.77 4.03 -3.60
CA PHE A 31 2.28 5.14 -2.79
C PHE A 31 1.42 5.33 -1.54
N SER A 32 2.04 5.28 -0.36
CA SER A 32 1.41 5.72 0.89
C SER A 32 1.60 7.23 1.07
N ASN A 33 0.55 7.95 1.47
CA ASN A 33 0.61 9.39 1.73
C ASN A 33 1.19 9.75 3.12
N GLY A 34 1.58 8.75 3.93
CA GLY A 34 2.22 8.92 5.24
C GLY A 34 1.35 9.55 6.34
N GLN A 35 0.20 10.14 5.99
CA GLN A 35 -0.70 10.82 6.93
C GLN A 35 -1.38 9.86 7.90
N ASP A 36 -1.64 8.61 7.49
CA ASP A 36 -2.17 7.56 8.38
C ASP A 36 -1.15 7.09 9.43
N LEU A 37 0.14 7.40 9.24
CA LEU A 37 1.25 6.95 10.07
C LEU A 37 1.75 8.01 11.07
N SER A 38 1.35 9.28 10.93
CA SER A 38 2.02 10.43 11.58
C SER A 38 1.34 10.99 12.83
N ALA A 39 0.31 10.36 13.38
CA ALA A 39 -0.28 10.80 14.64
C ALA A 39 0.33 10.02 15.82
N ASN A 40 0.95 10.73 16.76
CA ASN A 40 1.54 10.25 18.02
C ASN A 40 0.87 8.97 18.55
N ALA A 41 1.63 7.91 18.74
CA ALA A 41 1.07 6.59 18.96
C ALA A 41 1.70 5.80 20.10
N ILE A 42 0.81 5.15 20.84
CA ILE A 42 1.11 4.11 21.80
C ILE A 42 1.03 2.79 21.02
N ALA A 43 2.18 2.13 20.82
CA ALA A 43 2.19 0.76 20.36
C ALA A 43 1.42 -0.13 21.36
N TYR A 44 0.77 -1.18 20.87
CA TYR A 44 0.03 -2.10 21.73
C TYR A 44 0.88 -3.34 22.04
N PRO A 45 0.69 -4.00 23.18
CA PRO A 45 1.35 -5.28 23.44
C PRO A 45 0.85 -6.35 22.47
N MET A 46 1.75 -7.20 22.00
CA MET A 46 1.41 -8.34 21.14
C MET A 46 0.30 -9.22 21.71
N PRO A 47 -0.78 -9.47 20.96
CA PRO A 47 -1.89 -10.29 21.43
C PRO A 47 -1.48 -11.77 21.55
N GLU A 48 -2.06 -12.47 22.53
CA GLU A 48 -1.80 -13.89 22.77
C GLU A 48 -2.30 -14.79 21.61
N THR A 49 -3.32 -14.34 20.89
CA THR A 49 -3.91 -15.03 19.74
C THR A 49 -4.09 -14.09 18.55
N PRO A 50 -4.09 -14.58 17.30
CA PRO A 50 -4.26 -13.74 16.12
C PRO A 50 -5.62 -13.04 16.09
N PHE A 51 -5.68 -11.84 15.50
CA PHE A 51 -6.96 -11.16 15.29
C PHE A 51 -7.85 -11.95 14.32
N LYS A 52 -9.17 -11.77 14.42
CA LYS A 52 -10.15 -12.44 13.54
C LYS A 52 -9.84 -12.22 12.07
N GLU A 53 -9.42 -11.01 11.69
CA GLU A 53 -9.11 -10.63 10.31
C GLU A 53 -7.64 -10.79 9.92
N GLN A 54 -6.81 -11.31 10.84
CA GLN A 54 -5.39 -11.52 10.59
C GLN A 54 -5.17 -12.82 9.82
N ARG A 55 -4.21 -12.78 8.88
CA ARG A 55 -3.69 -13.95 8.20
C ARG A 55 -3.07 -14.90 9.23
N LYS A 56 -3.46 -16.16 9.15
CA LYS A 56 -2.82 -17.28 9.86
C LYS A 56 -1.88 -18.00 8.89
N PRO A 57 -0.94 -18.82 9.39
CA PRO A 57 -0.09 -19.64 8.54
C PRO A 57 -0.88 -20.39 7.45
N PRO A 58 -0.30 -20.55 6.25
CA PRO A 58 1.08 -20.22 5.89
C PRO A 58 1.31 -18.72 5.69
N CYS A 59 2.41 -18.22 6.26
CA CYS A 59 2.85 -16.83 6.08
C CYS A 59 3.65 -16.69 4.79
N MET A 60 3.62 -15.49 4.19
CA MET A 60 4.38 -15.23 2.97
C MET A 60 5.88 -15.28 3.26
N PRO A 61 6.63 -16.16 2.57
CA PRO A 61 8.08 -16.25 2.75
C PRO A 61 8.76 -14.88 2.57
N GLU A 62 9.87 -14.67 3.26
CA GLU A 62 10.72 -13.47 3.21
C GLU A 62 10.13 -12.17 3.75
N LEU A 63 8.80 -11.95 3.67
CA LEU A 63 8.15 -10.74 4.16
C LEU A 63 7.53 -10.91 5.55
N GLU A 64 6.99 -12.10 5.84
CA GLU A 64 6.16 -12.34 7.01
C GLU A 64 6.79 -13.36 7.95
N VAL A 65 6.61 -13.16 9.25
CA VAL A 65 7.02 -14.09 10.30
C VAL A 65 5.80 -14.58 11.07
N GLU A 66 5.80 -15.86 11.41
CA GLU A 66 4.79 -16.41 12.31
C GLU A 66 5.14 -16.07 13.75
N VAL A 67 4.24 -15.34 14.42
CA VAL A 67 4.33 -15.07 15.85
C VAL A 67 2.95 -15.32 16.45
N ARG A 68 2.90 -16.21 17.46
CA ARG A 68 1.67 -16.57 18.18
C ARG A 68 0.53 -17.02 17.24
N GLY A 69 0.87 -17.77 16.19
CA GLY A 69 -0.07 -18.34 15.22
C GLY A 69 -0.65 -17.35 14.20
N GLY A 70 -0.15 -16.12 14.16
CA GLY A 70 -0.53 -15.09 13.19
C GLY A 70 0.67 -14.68 12.33
N CYS A 71 0.39 -14.17 11.14
CA CYS A 71 1.43 -13.63 10.26
C CYS A 71 1.61 -12.14 10.52
N TRP A 72 2.88 -11.73 10.65
CA TRP A 72 3.29 -10.38 10.98
C TRP A 72 4.41 -9.90 10.06
N ILE A 73 4.40 -8.63 9.71
CA ILE A 73 5.56 -7.97 9.09
C ILE A 73 6.41 -7.39 10.22
N LEU A 74 7.68 -7.81 10.28
CA LEU A 74 8.65 -7.22 11.20
C LEU A 74 9.05 -5.83 10.68
N HIS A 75 8.85 -4.80 11.50
CA HIS A 75 9.34 -3.48 11.17
C HIS A 75 10.86 -3.41 11.40
N THR A 76 11.55 -2.66 10.55
CA THR A 76 12.98 -2.33 10.71
C THR A 76 13.27 -1.44 11.93
N LYS A 77 12.25 -0.74 12.47
CA LYS A 77 12.36 0.04 13.69
C LYS A 77 12.10 -0.88 14.88
N THR A 78 12.88 -0.71 15.92
CA THR A 78 12.66 -1.34 17.23
C THR A 78 11.86 -0.41 18.15
N ALA A 79 11.51 -0.88 19.34
CA ALA A 79 10.84 -0.05 20.34
C ALA A 79 11.61 1.26 20.59
N PRO A 80 10.93 2.42 20.75
CA PRO A 80 9.47 2.59 20.80
C PRO A 80 8.80 2.42 19.43
N CYS A 81 7.76 1.60 19.42
CA CYS A 81 7.14 1.15 18.19
C CYS A 81 6.16 2.18 17.60
N PRO A 82 6.03 2.27 16.25
CA PRO A 82 5.11 3.19 15.59
C PRO A 82 3.64 2.82 15.82
N ARG A 83 2.72 3.71 15.42
CA ARG A 83 1.27 3.48 15.54
C ARG A 83 0.83 2.18 14.90
N SER A 84 -0.18 1.57 15.50
CA SER A 84 -0.84 0.37 14.96
C SER A 84 0.11 -0.83 14.80
N SER A 85 1.29 -0.79 15.43
CA SER A 85 2.18 -1.93 15.54
C SER A 85 2.11 -2.54 16.94
N ALA A 86 2.28 -3.86 16.97
CA ALA A 86 2.43 -4.64 18.17
C ALA A 86 3.89 -4.61 18.63
N GLU A 87 4.15 -4.29 19.89
CA GLU A 87 5.46 -4.50 20.50
C GLU A 87 5.56 -5.94 21.05
N TYR A 88 6.63 -6.63 20.69
CA TYR A 88 6.99 -7.92 21.28
C TYR A 88 8.50 -8.06 21.35
N GLN A 89 9.04 -8.32 22.53
CA GLN A 89 10.49 -8.51 22.75
C GLN A 89 11.33 -7.34 22.19
N GLY A 90 10.86 -6.10 22.36
CA GLY A 90 11.54 -4.89 21.87
C GLY A 90 11.48 -4.66 20.35
N LYS A 91 10.74 -5.51 19.61
CA LYS A 91 10.54 -5.40 18.16
C LYS A 91 9.10 -4.97 17.86
N CYS A 92 8.91 -4.39 16.68
CA CYS A 92 7.64 -3.86 16.23
C CYS A 92 7.08 -4.70 15.09
N TYR A 93 5.81 -5.06 15.18
CA TYR A 93 5.16 -5.97 14.25
C TYR A 93 3.86 -5.39 13.73
N VAL A 94 3.64 -5.47 12.42
CA VAL A 94 2.38 -5.05 11.78
C VAL A 94 1.58 -6.30 11.42
N PRO A 95 0.32 -6.44 11.87
CA PRO A 95 -0.48 -7.63 11.57
C PRO A 95 -0.83 -7.67 10.08
N VAL A 96 -0.65 -8.82 9.45
CA VAL A 96 -1.03 -9.02 8.04
C VAL A 96 -2.50 -9.38 7.96
N LYS A 97 -3.28 -8.65 7.16
CA LYS A 97 -4.69 -8.97 6.90
C LYS A 97 -4.80 -10.26 6.06
N LYS A 98 -5.87 -11.03 6.26
CA LYS A 98 -6.25 -12.09 5.32
C LYS A 98 -6.42 -11.52 3.90
N PRO A 99 -6.12 -12.30 2.84
CA PRO A 99 -6.46 -11.90 1.47
C PRO A 99 -7.95 -11.56 1.36
N ASP A 100 -8.27 -10.52 0.60
CA ASP A 100 -9.67 -10.21 0.32
C ASP A 100 -10.30 -11.38 -0.46
N PRO A 101 -11.58 -11.69 -0.20
CA PRO A 101 -12.25 -12.77 -0.91
C PRO A 101 -12.31 -12.45 -2.41
N VAL A 102 -11.98 -13.43 -3.25
CA VAL A 102 -12.13 -13.29 -4.71
C VAL A 102 -13.63 -13.13 -5.02
N PRO A 103 -14.06 -12.07 -5.72
CA PRO A 103 -15.43 -11.93 -6.16
C PRO A 103 -15.84 -13.16 -6.97
N ARG A 104 -16.94 -13.82 -6.57
CA ARG A 104 -17.53 -14.91 -7.34
C ARG A 104 -18.84 -14.41 -7.95
N SER A 105 -18.99 -14.59 -9.25
CA SER A 105 -20.28 -14.38 -9.90
C SER A 105 -21.27 -15.41 -9.37
N ILE A 106 -22.49 -14.97 -9.08
CA ILE A 106 -23.60 -15.88 -8.79
C ILE A 106 -24.04 -16.41 -10.16
N GLN A 107 -23.83 -17.70 -10.42
CA GLN A 107 -24.41 -18.32 -11.61
C GLN A 107 -25.94 -18.45 -11.40
N PRO A 108 -26.76 -17.96 -12.34
CA PRO A 108 -28.22 -18.05 -12.24
C PRO A 108 -28.74 -19.47 -12.47
#